data_AF-A0A5Q0P2K3-F1
#
_entry.id   AF-A0A5Q0P2K3-F1
#
_cell.length_a   1.000
_cell.length_b   1.000
_cell.length_c   1.000
_cell.angle_alpha   90.00
_cell.angle_beta   90.00
_cell.angle_gamma   90.00
#
_symmetry.space_group_name_H-M   'P 1'
#
loop_
_entity.id
_entity.type
_entity.pdbx_description
1 polymer ?
#
loop_
_entity_poly.entity_id
_entity_poly.type
_entity_poly.pdbx_seq_one_letter_code
_entity_poly.pdbx_strand_id
1 'polypeptide(L)' 'MTFPRKQLILYHQAQPDNKRCAWANYNEEGSLLYITDYYGELLECMNGSTLLIDQELWVIQMEEILSD' A
#
# COMPACT_ATOMS: atom_id res chain seq x y z
N MET A 1 -0.03 13.75 -17.50
CA MET A 1 1.12 13.44 -16.63
C MET A 1 0.77 12.20 -15.84
N THR A 2 1.56 11.14 -15.97
CA THR A 2 1.38 9.89 -15.21
C THR A 2 2.16 10.06 -13.91
N PHE A 3 1.43 10.23 -12.81
CA PHE A 3 2.01 10.43 -11.47
C PHE A 3 2.73 9.16 -11.01
N PRO A 4 3.79 9.26 -10.19
CA PRO A 4 4.58 8.10 -9.81
C PRO A 4 3.74 7.15 -8.96
N ARG A 5 3.32 6.04 -9.56
CA ARG A 5 2.72 4.91 -8.85
C ARG A 5 3.86 4.10 -8.23
N LYS A 6 3.91 3.97 -6.89
CA LYS A 6 4.89 3.11 -6.22
C LYS A 6 4.26 1.77 -5.87
N GLN A 7 4.96 0.69 -6.17
CA GLN A 7 4.54 -0.64 -5.74
C GLN A 7 4.83 -0.80 -4.25
N LEU A 8 3.84 -1.24 -3.50
CA LEU A 8 3.96 -1.62 -2.10
C LEU A 8 3.97 -3.14 -1.99
N ILE A 9 4.80 -3.68 -1.13
CA ILE A 9 4.72 -5.07 -0.69
C ILE A 9 3.93 -5.09 0.61
N LEU A 10 2.94 -5.96 0.68
CA LEU A 10 2.10 -6.17 1.85
C LEU A 10 2.35 -7.56 2.43
N TYR A 11 2.34 -7.65 3.76
CA TYR A 11 2.45 -8.89 4.51
C TYR A 11 1.17 -9.19 5.25
N HIS A 12 0.68 -10.42 5.17
CA HIS A 12 -0.47 -10.83 5.98
C HIS A 12 -0.06 -10.85 7.47
N GLN A 13 -0.82 -10.15 8.31
CA GLN A 13 -0.46 -9.94 9.72
C GLN A 13 -0.30 -11.26 10.50
N ALA A 14 -1.14 -12.26 10.24
CA ALA A 14 -1.06 -13.55 10.92
C ALA A 14 -0.20 -14.59 10.19
N GLN A 15 0.21 -14.32 8.94
CA GLN A 15 0.99 -15.25 8.11
C GLN A 15 2.03 -14.46 7.29
N PRO A 16 3.14 -14.01 7.90
CA PRO A 16 4.08 -13.09 7.26
C PRO A 16 4.75 -13.60 5.96
N ASP A 17 4.74 -14.92 5.71
CA ASP A 17 5.23 -15.47 4.45
C ASP A 17 4.24 -15.26 3.29
N ASN A 18 2.96 -14.98 3.59
CA ASN A 18 1.95 -14.64 2.61
C ASN A 18 2.06 -13.15 2.26
N LYS A 19 2.52 -12.88 1.04
CA LYS A 19 2.76 -11.51 0.53
C LYS A 19 1.79 -11.18 -0.59
N ARG A 20 1.37 -9.91 -0.63
CA ARG A 20 0.61 -9.33 -1.75
C ARG A 20 1.26 -8.03 -2.20
N CYS A 21 0.86 -7.54 -3.37
CA CYS A 21 1.28 -6.24 -3.88
C CYS A 21 0.09 -5.28 -3.90
N ALA A 22 0.38 -4.02 -3.63
CA ALA A 22 -0.55 -2.92 -3.81
C ALA A 22 0.17 -1.74 -4.47
N TRP A 23 -0.58 -0.69 -4.77
CA TRP A 23 -0.07 0.50 -5.42
C TRP A 23 -0.38 1.72 -4.60
N ALA A 24 0.66 2.43 -4.17
CA ALA A 24 0.54 3.78 -3.62
C ALA A 24 0.48 4.80 -4.76
N ASN A 25 -0.55 5.64 -4.73
CA ASN A 25 -0.80 6.68 -5.72
C ASN A 25 -0.60 8.05 -5.05
N TYR A 26 0.25 8.89 -5.64
CA TYR A 26 0.65 10.18 -5.09
C TYR A 26 0.16 11.34 -5.97
N ASN A 27 -0.02 12.52 -5.36
CA ASN A 27 -0.25 13.76 -6.11
C ASN A 27 1.07 14.33 -6.67
N GLU A 28 0.99 15.47 -7.37
CA GLU A 28 2.16 16.17 -7.94
C GLU A 28 3.19 16.63 -6.89
N GLU A 29 2.75 16.82 -5.66
CA GLU A 29 3.58 17.25 -4.53
C GLU A 29 4.23 16.07 -3.79
N GLY A 30 3.99 14.83 -4.25
CA GLY A 30 4.49 13.61 -3.60
C GLY A 30 3.71 13.19 -2.36
N SER A 31 2.53 13.78 -2.12
CA SER A 31 1.63 13.39 -1.03
C SER A 31 0.81 12.16 -1.42
N LEU A 32 0.74 11.17 -0.53
CA LEU A 32 -0.06 9.95 -0.73
C LEU A 32 -1.54 10.31 -0.81
N LEU A 33 -2.21 9.92 -1.90
CA LEU A 33 -3.66 10.10 -2.07
C LEU A 33 -4.43 8.88 -1.59
N TYR A 34 -4.10 7.71 -2.15
CA TYR A 34 -4.77 6.45 -1.84
C TYR A 34 -3.94 5.25 -2.30
N ILE A 35 -4.29 4.08 -1.74
CA ILE A 35 -3.70 2.80 -2.09
C ILE A 35 -4.73 1.99 -2.88
N THR A 36 -4.31 1.35 -3.96
CA THR A 36 -5.14 0.45 -4.75
C THR A 36 -4.56 -0.96 -4.86
N ASP A 37 -5.42 -1.93 -5.10
CA ASP A 37 -5.02 -3.29 -5.42
C ASP A 37 -4.52 -3.42 -6.88
N TYR A 38 -4.30 -4.65 -7.33
CA TYR A 38 -3.90 -4.94 -8.70
C TYR A 38 -4.93 -4.48 -9.74
N TYR A 39 -6.23 -4.55 -9.42
CA TYR A 39 -7.33 -4.19 -10.32
C TYR A 39 -7.66 -2.70 -10.31
N GLY A 40 -7.08 -1.93 -9.38
CA GLY A 40 -7.33 -0.50 -9.23
C GLY A 40 -8.44 -0.18 -8.22
N GLU A 41 -8.89 -1.17 -7.44
CA GLU A 41 -9.86 -0.98 -6.37
C GLU A 41 -9.18 -0.35 -5.15
N LEU A 42 -9.89 0.57 -4.48
CA LEU A 42 -9.38 1.29 -3.31
C LEU A 42 -9.25 0.35 -2.11
N LEU A 43 -8.10 0.40 -1.44
CA LEU A 43 -7.84 -0.35 -0.22
C LEU A 43 -8.06 0.54 1.01
N GLU A 44 -8.77 0.00 2.00
CA GLU A 44 -9.02 0.70 3.25
C GLU A 44 -7.77 0.70 4.12
N CYS A 45 -7.25 1.90 4.41
CA CYS A 45 -6.09 2.10 5.27
C CYS A 45 -6.56 2.40 6.69
N MET A 46 -6.37 1.45 7.61
CA MET A 46 -6.80 1.60 9.01
C MET A 46 -5.85 2.50 9.81
N ASN A 47 -4.55 2.41 9.50
CA ASN A 47 -3.51 3.31 9.98
C ASN A 47 -2.47 3.39 8.87
N GLY A 48 -1.60 4.42 8.85
CA GLY A 48 -0.66 4.68 7.75
C GLY A 48 0.29 3.54 7.32
N SER A 49 0.22 2.37 7.96
CA SER A 49 0.97 1.16 7.63
C SER A 49 0.13 -0.12 7.54
N THR A 50 -1.17 -0.09 7.86
CA THR A 50 -2.04 -1.29 7.91
C THR A 50 -3.27 -1.10 7.04
N LEU A 51 -3.54 -2.09 6.20
CA LEU A 51 -4.66 -2.18 5.29
C LEU A 51 -5.62 -3.29 5.72
N LEU A 52 -6.91 -3.09 5.50
CA LEU A 52 -7.94 -4.13 5.60
C LEU A 52 -8.27 -4.61 4.18
N ILE A 53 -8.03 -5.88 3.90
CA ILE A 53 -8.27 -6.50 2.58
C ILE A 53 -8.96 -7.84 2.83
N ASP A 54 -10.13 -8.06 2.23
CA ASP A 54 -10.90 -9.29 2.40
C ASP A 54 -11.20 -9.65 3.88
N GLN A 55 -11.38 -8.64 4.75
CA GLN A 55 -11.53 -8.78 6.22
C GLN A 55 -10.27 -9.28 6.95
N GLU A 56 -9.13 -9.31 6.26
CA GLU A 56 -7.83 -9.67 6.81
C GLU A 56 -6.93 -8.44 6.92
N LEU A 57 -5.98 -8.48 7.86
CA LEU A 57 -5.05 -7.38 8.12
C LEU A 57 -3.75 -7.59 7.36
N TRP A 58 -3.35 -6.55 6.63
CA TRP A 58 -2.15 -6.53 5.80
C TRP A 58 -1.27 -5.35 6.16
N VAL A 59 0.02 -5.57 6.36
CA VAL A 59 0.97 -4.54 6.79
C VAL A 59 1.89 -4.17 5.63
N ILE A 60 2.05 -2.87 5.40
CA ILE A 60 2.95 -2.33 4.38
C ILE A 60 4.40 -2.58 4.80
N GLN A 61 5.18 -3.19 3.92
CA GLN A 61 6.63 -3.25 4.05
C GLN A 61 7.20 -1.85 3.93
N MET A 62 7.60 -1.25 5.05
CA MET A 62 8.36 0.00 5.04
C MET A 62 9.81 -0.26 4.64
N GLU A 63 10.08 -0.59 3.38
CA GLU A 63 11.47 -0.58 2.89
C GLU A 63 11.90 0.74 2.25
N GLU A 64 11.00 1.60 1.76
CA GLU A 64 11.39 2.89 1.16
C GLU A 64 10.31 4.00 1.25
N ILE A 65 9.82 4.30 2.46
CA ILE A 65 9.08 5.56 2.71
C ILE A 65 9.98 6.60 3.41
N LEU A 66 11.24 6.26 3.71
CA LEU A 66 12.22 7.15 4.35
C LEU A 66 13.53 7.23 3.56
N SER A 67 13.48 7.97 2.46
CA SER A 67 14.60 8.61 1.76
C SER A 67 13.95 9.61 0.79
N ASP A 68 14.09 10.93 0.87
CA ASP A 68 15.05 11.83 1.55
C ASP A 68 14.36 12.86 2.47
#